data_AF-A0AAW7F595-F1
#
_entry.id   AF-A0AAW7F595-F1
#
_cell.length_a   1.000
_cell.length_b   1.000
_cell.length_c   1.000
_cell.angle_alpha   90.00
_cell.angle_beta   90.00
_cell.angle_gamma   90.00
#
_symmetry.space_group_name_H-M   'P 1'
#
loop_
_entity.id
_entity.type
_entity.pdbx_description
1 polymer ?
#
loop_
_entity_poly.entity_id
_entity_poly.type
_entity_poly.pdbx_seq_one_letter_code
_entity_poly.pdbx_strand_id
1 'polypeptide(L)' 'MAGVGALTVNRDGSYRFTPVADWNGTAPVVTYTVSDGNDGGTATATLAITVTPVADVK' A
#
# COMPACT_ATOMS: atom_id res chain seq x y z
N MET A 1 9.03 2.90 -2.21
CA MET A 1 9.55 1.64 -2.80
C MET A 1 10.23 2.00 -4.11
N ALA A 2 11.57 1.98 -4.15
CA ALA A 2 12.30 2.47 -5.33
C ALA A 2 11.91 1.64 -6.57
N GLY A 3 11.55 2.32 -7.66
CA GLY A 3 11.15 1.68 -8.92
C GLY A 3 9.75 1.05 -8.96
N VAL A 4 8.98 1.07 -7.85
CA VAL A 4 7.62 0.50 -7.77
C VAL A 4 6.58 1.58 -7.53
N GLY A 5 6.77 2.42 -6.52
CA GLY A 5 5.80 3.45 -6.13
C GLY A 5 5.97 3.98 -4.71
N ALA A 6 5.00 4.80 -4.30
CA ALA A 6 4.88 5.35 -2.96
C ALA A 6 3.64 4.79 -2.25
N LEU A 7 3.81 4.31 -1.03
CA LEU A 7 2.72 3.87 -0.15
C LEU A 7 2.68 4.80 1.07
N THR A 8 1.49 5.30 1.40
CA THR A 8 1.19 5.97 2.66
C THR A 8 0.12 5.15 3.40
N VAL A 9 0.33 4.88 4.69
CA VAL A 9 -0.64 4.21 5.57
C VAL A 9 -0.94 5.15 6.73
N ASN A 10 -2.21 5.45 6.95
CA ASN A 10 -2.69 6.33 8.00
C ASN A 10 -3.04 5.54 9.26
N ARG A 11 -3.14 6.25 10.39
CA ARG A 11 -3.45 5.64 11.70
C ARG A 11 -4.83 4.99 11.75
N ASP A 12 -5.78 5.48 10.95
CA ASP A 12 -7.13 4.91 10.81
C ASP A 12 -7.18 3.65 9.91
N GLY A 13 -6.02 3.20 9.41
CA GLY A 13 -5.90 2.05 8.52
C GLY A 13 -6.15 2.37 7.04
N SER A 14 -6.55 3.61 6.69
CA SER A 14 -6.63 4.01 5.30
C SER A 14 -5.24 4.07 4.66
N TYR A 15 -5.15 3.73 3.37
CA TYR A 15 -3.87 3.73 2.67
C TYR A 15 -4.01 4.30 1.26
N ARG A 16 -2.91 4.86 0.75
CA ARG A 16 -2.76 5.32 -0.62
C ARG A 16 -1.51 4.74 -1.23
N PHE A 17 -1.67 4.00 -2.32
CA PHE A 17 -0.58 3.53 -3.16
C PHE A 17 -0.59 4.29 -4.48
N THR A 18 0.56 4.85 -4.86
CA THR A 18 0.76 5.53 -6.15
C THR A 18 1.92 4.85 -6.86
N PRO A 19 1.65 4.03 -7.90
CA PRO A 19 2.69 3.37 -8.65
C PRO A 19 3.51 4.38 -9.45
N VAL A 20 4.75 4.01 -9.79
CA VAL A 20 5.51 4.71 -10.83
C VAL A 20 4.76 4.60 -12.16
N ALA A 21 4.80 5.64 -13.00
CA ALA A 21 4.20 5.60 -14.33
C ALA A 21 4.71 4.38 -15.11
N ASP A 22 3.81 3.74 -15.85
CA ASP A 22 4.06 2.53 -16.65
C ASP A 22 4.55 1.29 -15.85
N TRP A 23 4.59 1.37 -14.52
CA TRP A 23 4.87 0.20 -13.69
C TRP A 23 3.61 -0.63 -13.48
N ASN A 24 3.71 -1.93 -13.72
CA ASN A 24 2.69 -2.91 -13.39
C ASN A 24 3.33 -4.15 -12.74
N GLY A 25 2.58 -4.84 -11.90
CA GLY A 25 3.05 -6.03 -11.19
C GLY A 25 2.66 -6.04 -9.72
N THR A 26 3.27 -6.96 -8.97
CA THR A 26 3.03 -7.12 -7.54
C THR A 26 4.01 -6.27 -6.75
N ALA A 27 3.49 -5.37 -5.91
CA ALA A 27 4.32 -4.59 -5.00
C ALA A 27 4.82 -5.49 -3.85
N PRO A 28 5.97 -5.17 -3.24
CA PRO A 28 6.42 -5.85 -2.03
C PRO A 28 5.32 -5.87 -0.96
N VAL A 29 5.15 -7.02 -0.30
CA VAL A 29 4.19 -7.16 0.81
C VAL A 29 4.56 -6.18 1.92
N VAL A 30 3.57 -5.43 2.39
CA VAL A 30 3.75 -4.45 3.47
C VAL A 30 3.06 -4.97 4.72
N THR A 31 3.79 -5.00 5.82
CA THR A 31 3.21 -5.24 7.15
C THR A 31 2.99 -3.89 7.82
N TYR A 32 1.78 -3.65 8.33
CA TYR A 32 1.44 -2.41 9.04
C TYR A 32 0.72 -2.73 10.35
N THR A 33 0.85 -1.81 11.32
CA THR A 33 0.24 -1.93 12.65
C THR A 33 -0.71 -0.77 12.87
N VAL A 34 -1.96 -1.09 13.23
CA VAL A 34 -3.00 -0.12 13.60
C VAL A 34 -3.12 -0.13 15.12
N SER A 35 -3.23 1.05 15.73
CA SER A 35 -3.46 1.22 17.17
C SER A 35 -4.86 1.77 17.40
N ASP A 36 -5.57 1.24 18.40
CA ASP A 36 -6.88 1.72 18.83
C ASP A 36 -6.85 3.08 19.54
N GLY A 37 -5.65 3.65 19.73
CA GLY A 37 -5.45 4.92 20.37
C GLY A 37 -5.29 4.88 21.89
N ASN A 38 -5.43 3.70 22.51
CA ASN A 38 -5.20 3.46 23.93
C ASN A 38 -3.87 2.70 24.14
N ASP A 39 -3.40 2.64 25.40
CA ASP A 39 -2.08 2.13 25.80
C ASP A 39 -1.86 0.60 25.63
N GLY A 40 -2.50 -0.06 24.66
CA GLY A 40 -2.20 -1.48 24.43
C GLY A 40 -2.90 -2.20 23.28
N GLY A 41 -3.96 -1.65 22.69
CA GLY A 41 -4.65 -2.30 21.58
C GLY A 41 -3.94 -2.04 20.26
N THR A 42 -3.15 -3.00 19.79
CA THR A 42 -2.58 -2.97 18.44
C THR A 42 -2.97 -4.20 17.63
N ALA A 43 -3.29 -4.01 16.36
CA ALA A 43 -3.51 -5.07 15.39
C ALA A 43 -2.48 -4.96 14.25
N THR A 44 -1.90 -6.09 13.86
CA THR A 44 -0.97 -6.17 12.73
C THR A 44 -1.67 -6.82 11.54
N ALA A 45 -1.47 -6.25 10.36
CA ALA A 45 -2.02 -6.78 9.11
C ALA A 45 -0.99 -6.71 7.98
N THR A 46 -1.22 -7.50 6.94
CA THR A 46 -0.44 -7.49 5.71
C THR A 46 -1.25 -6.87 4.57
N LEU A 47 -0.59 -6.09 3.74
CA LEU A 47 -1.14 -5.48 2.54
C LEU A 47 -0.37 -5.99 1.32
N ALA A 48 -1.06 -6.72 0.46
CA ALA A 48 -0.56 -7.17 -0.83
C ALA A 48 -1.25 -6.37 -1.93
N ILE A 49 -0.47 -5.72 -2.80
CA ILE A 49 -0.96 -4.84 -3.85
C ILE A 49 -0.51 -5.37 -5.21
N THR A 50 -1.45 -5.53 -6.13
CA THR A 50 -1.19 -5.87 -7.52
C THR A 50 -1.71 -4.77 -8.42
N VAL A 51 -0.84 -4.20 -9.25
CA VAL A 51 -1.22 -3.23 -10.29
C VAL A 51 -1.33 -3.95 -11.62
N THR A 52 -2.53 -3.99 -12.17
CA THR A 52 -2.78 -4.49 -13.53
C THR A 52 -2.52 -3.38 -14.54
N PRO A 53 -1.83 -3.68 -15.65
CA PRO A 53 -1.63 -2.68 -16.70
C PRO A 53 -2.98 -2.29 -17.31
N VAL A 54 -3.14 -1.02 -17.64
CA VAL A 54 -4.23 -0.52 -18.46
C VAL A 54 -3.61 -0.03 -19.77
N ALA A 55 -4.16 -0.48 -20.89
CA ALA A 55 -3.75 0.05 -22.18
C ALA A 55 -4.37 1.43 -22.39
N ASP A 56 -3.56 2.41 -22.78
CA ASP A 56 -4.06 3.73 -23.13
C ASP A 56 -4.88 3.65 -24.42
N VAL A 57 -6.08 4.26 -24.41
CA VAL A 57 -6.88 4.43 -25.62
C VAL A 57 -6.22 5.54 -26.44
N LYS A 58 -5.80 5.20 -27.65
CA LYS A 58 -5.12 6.09 -28.59
C LYS A 58 -6.01 7.25 -29.05
#